data_AF-A0A7S2VWR0-F1
#
_entry.id   AF-A0A7S2VWR0-F1
#
_cell.length_a   1.000
_cell.length_b   1.000
_cell.length_c   1.000
_cell.angle_alpha   90.00
_cell.angle_beta   90.00
_cell.angle_gamma   90.00
#
_symmetry.space_group_name_H-M   'P 1'
#
loop_
_entity.id
_entity.type
_entity.pdbx_description
1 polymer ?
#
loop_
_entity_poly.entity_id
_entity_poly.type
_entity_poly.pdbx_seq_one_letter_code
_entity_poly.pdbx_strand_id
1 'polypeptide(L)'
;IELCPKNHFSIGANDTCTACPDGGHSKPGSFTCEKCSTGEYYNETSNECGICPKNTFTLSGATDISGCTPCQNTGEYAEPGSGYCKKCPQYEEFDELTGGCACMTSFERIDGTCTCQVGETLMGTSCSPCELGKWKNESGVTSCSRCETTLSGAITANRGSSEESACICPMATYDNGEGKCVEIVEGIRNDIEGLTLETLTLFPGWWRTSNTSDDIRECIIAGACLGGNSTNMCREGHTGPYCNVCVENYNLDPFGLCKECASSTMDLVLTITAAFSVMVLFFLFKFLVTKKLGKNGKGKDIWKKMKNGAKVIFASGQITASLPRVIPSLALPNSYEKVVEASQVLKLDIFTLVPVGCWTGGTFNYYNRTAAMSIPVIALCGALFFLGILMKRRRAKIHTAAIAVMYLTLPTITTTVFGLFPCDLLDDGREFLRGDYHIRCDDEGRKVWEIFGYAMIFIFPVCVPALYFYLVWKKKGRIMKPVEEREKDNSIKDLIFLWDPYKPEFWYWEVAETIRRLGMTGLLSIIKPGTFTQLATGLMIGVLYTVLLAKIEPYKENRDNDIAILSSALVVCTFYSVVPDEVAENG
;
A
#
# COMPACT_ATOMS: atom_id res chain seq x y z
N ILE A 1 4.37 77.96 82.58
CA ILE A 1 3.27 77.25 81.90
C ILE A 1 3.67 75.80 81.89
N GLU A 2 3.20 75.05 82.88
CA GLU A 2 3.45 73.62 82.95
C GLU A 2 2.52 72.96 81.93
N LEU A 3 3.08 72.28 80.94
CA LEU A 3 2.27 71.62 79.92
C LEU A 3 1.56 70.43 80.57
N CYS A 4 0.29 70.21 80.22
CA CYS A 4 -0.42 69.04 80.70
C CYS A 4 0.35 67.75 80.37
N PRO A 5 0.45 66.80 81.33
CA PRO A 5 1.12 65.53 81.10
C PRO A 5 0.40 64.72 80.03
N LYS A 6 1.06 63.67 79.50
CA LYS A 6 0.47 62.76 78.50
C LYS A 6 -0.91 62.25 78.93
N ASN A 7 -1.81 62.07 77.97
CA ASN A 7 -3.21 61.62 78.16
C ASN A 7 -4.08 62.55 79.01
N HIS A 8 -3.65 63.80 79.18
CA HIS A 8 -4.43 64.87 79.77
C HIS A 8 -4.52 66.07 78.83
N PHE A 9 -5.64 66.78 78.87
CA PHE A 9 -5.90 67.94 78.03
C PHE A 9 -6.42 69.13 78.87
N SER A 10 -6.26 70.33 78.33
CA SER A 10 -6.81 71.55 78.93
C SER A 10 -7.51 72.41 77.87
N ILE A 11 -8.78 72.75 78.10
CA ILE A 11 -9.55 73.64 77.22
C ILE A 11 -9.36 75.08 77.69
N GLY A 12 -9.06 76.00 76.76
CA GLY A 12 -9.02 77.44 77.06
C GLY A 12 -7.78 77.92 77.81
N ALA A 13 -6.65 77.20 77.70
CA ALA A 13 -5.37 77.55 78.34
C ALA A 13 -5.44 77.70 79.87
N ASN A 14 -6.22 76.83 80.52
CA ASN A 14 -6.33 76.76 81.99
C ASN A 14 -5.26 75.81 82.59
N ASP A 15 -4.84 76.03 83.84
CA ASP A 15 -3.82 75.21 84.51
C ASP A 15 -4.36 73.85 85.03
N THR A 16 -5.65 73.56 84.82
CA THR A 16 -6.28 72.28 85.19
C THR A 16 -6.28 71.29 84.03
N CYS A 17 -5.50 70.23 84.15
CA CYS A 17 -5.41 69.14 83.19
C CYS A 17 -6.43 68.04 83.52
N THR A 18 -7.35 67.75 82.60
CA THR A 18 -8.34 66.67 82.76
C THR A 18 -7.85 65.43 82.02
N ALA A 19 -8.00 64.24 82.63
CA ALA A 19 -7.67 62.98 81.97
C ALA A 19 -8.59 62.73 80.78
N CYS A 20 -8.06 62.15 79.70
CA CYS A 20 -8.86 61.81 78.53
C CYS A 20 -9.90 60.71 78.87
N PRO A 21 -11.21 60.96 78.61
CA PRO A 21 -12.26 59.98 78.88
C PRO A 21 -12.28 58.83 77.85
N ASP A 22 -12.87 57.69 78.23
CA ASP A 22 -13.11 56.52 77.36
C ASP A 22 -11.87 56.02 76.59
N GLY A 23 -10.71 56.00 77.25
CA GLY A 23 -9.47 55.49 76.66
C GLY A 23 -8.84 56.38 75.58
N GLY A 24 -9.23 57.66 75.51
CA GLY A 24 -8.57 58.64 74.66
C GLY A 24 -7.15 58.98 75.14
N HIS A 25 -6.36 59.59 74.27
CA HIS A 25 -4.98 59.97 74.55
C HIS A 25 -4.68 61.37 74.03
N SER A 26 -3.56 61.94 74.49
CA SER A 26 -3.13 63.27 74.06
C SER A 26 -1.62 63.43 74.19
N LYS A 27 -1.03 64.19 73.26
CA LYS A 27 0.35 64.66 73.37
C LYS A 27 0.45 65.68 74.51
N PRO A 28 1.61 65.77 75.20
CA PRO A 28 1.80 66.75 76.27
C PRO A 28 1.46 68.17 75.79
N GLY A 29 0.63 68.89 76.56
CA GLY A 29 0.17 70.25 76.21
C GLY A 29 -1.00 70.35 75.21
N SER A 30 -1.64 69.23 74.83
CA SER A 30 -2.81 69.25 73.94
C SER A 30 -4.06 69.87 74.58
N PHE A 31 -4.90 70.51 73.77
CA PHE A 31 -6.21 71.01 74.17
C PHE A 31 -7.37 70.07 73.84
N THR A 32 -7.10 68.94 73.18
CA THR A 32 -8.09 67.91 72.83
C THR A 32 -7.53 66.51 73.06
N CYS A 33 -8.43 65.56 73.33
CA CYS A 33 -8.12 64.13 73.33
C CYS A 33 -8.45 63.53 71.97
N GLU A 34 -7.60 62.62 71.53
CA GLU A 34 -7.78 61.82 70.32
C GLU A 34 -8.07 60.38 70.73
N LYS A 35 -8.92 59.70 69.95
CA LYS A 35 -9.09 58.25 70.04
C LYS A 35 -8.49 57.65 68.78
N CYS A 36 -7.88 56.48 68.93
CA CYS A 36 -7.37 55.79 67.75
C CYS A 36 -8.53 55.40 66.84
N SER A 37 -8.27 55.45 65.54
CA SER A 37 -9.30 55.14 64.55
C SER A 37 -9.51 53.63 64.47
N THR A 38 -10.55 53.22 63.75
CA THR A 38 -10.76 51.83 63.36
C THR A 38 -9.48 51.23 62.78
N GLY A 39 -9.09 50.04 63.26
CA GLY A 39 -7.86 49.36 62.86
C GLY A 39 -6.57 49.80 63.57
N GLU A 40 -6.64 50.78 64.47
CA GLU A 40 -5.48 51.30 65.19
C GLU A 40 -5.57 51.03 66.69
N TYR A 41 -4.42 50.95 67.36
CA TYR A 41 -4.31 50.86 68.81
C TYR A 41 -3.39 51.94 69.36
N TYR A 42 -3.65 52.39 70.58
CA TYR A 42 -2.79 53.37 71.23
C TYR A 42 -1.49 52.71 71.71
N ASN A 43 -0.35 53.17 71.21
CA ASN A 43 0.96 52.72 71.66
C ASN A 43 1.51 53.68 72.73
N GLU A 44 1.52 53.24 73.98
CA GLU A 44 1.95 54.05 75.12
C GLU A 44 3.41 54.50 75.06
N THR A 45 4.26 53.78 74.31
CA THR A 45 5.70 54.05 74.21
C THR A 45 5.98 55.19 73.24
N SER A 46 5.28 55.23 72.09
CA SER A 46 5.39 56.30 71.10
C SER A 46 4.41 57.46 71.36
N ASN A 47 3.40 57.26 72.21
CA ASN A 47 2.29 58.19 72.44
C ASN A 47 1.56 58.58 71.13
N GLU A 48 1.40 57.60 70.25
CA GLU A 48 0.75 57.72 68.94
C GLU A 48 -0.09 56.46 68.65
N CYS A 49 -1.07 56.57 67.77
CA CYS A 49 -1.84 55.43 67.30
C CYS A 49 -0.99 54.57 66.34
N GLY A 50 -0.71 53.35 66.76
CA GLY A 50 -0.10 52.31 65.94
C GLY A 50 -1.15 51.51 65.18
N ILE A 51 -0.77 50.98 64.02
CA ILE A 51 -1.63 50.14 63.22
C ILE A 51 -1.71 48.73 63.85
N CYS A 52 -2.91 48.15 63.98
CA CYS A 52 -3.04 46.77 64.44
C CYS A 52 -2.24 45.81 63.53
N PRO A 53 -1.51 44.84 64.10
CA PRO A 53 -0.69 43.91 63.33
C PRO A 53 -1.53 43.01 62.41
N LYS A 54 -0.88 42.36 61.43
CA LYS A 54 -1.53 41.42 60.51
C LYS A 54 -2.37 40.37 61.26
N ASN A 55 -3.47 39.97 60.65
CA ASN A 55 -4.44 39.01 61.21
C ASN A 55 -5.18 39.49 62.46
N THR A 56 -5.09 40.77 62.82
CA THR A 56 -5.85 41.36 63.93
C THR A 56 -6.62 42.60 63.48
N PHE A 57 -7.74 42.89 64.14
CA PHE A 57 -8.61 44.00 63.80
C PHE A 57 -9.21 44.67 65.05
N THR A 58 -9.70 45.89 64.89
CA THR A 58 -10.50 46.59 65.91
C THR A 58 -11.50 47.54 65.26
N LEU A 59 -12.77 47.46 65.68
CA LEU A 59 -13.86 48.25 65.07
C LEU A 59 -13.85 49.73 65.50
N SER A 60 -13.44 50.03 66.73
CA SER A 60 -13.59 51.35 67.34
C SER A 60 -12.27 51.96 67.84
N GLY A 61 -11.13 51.40 67.44
CA GLY A 61 -9.81 51.76 67.96
C GLY A 61 -9.56 51.16 69.34
N ALA A 62 -8.40 50.54 69.52
CA ALA A 62 -8.02 49.88 70.76
C ALA A 62 -7.22 50.81 71.68
N THR A 63 -7.41 50.68 73.00
CA THR A 63 -6.67 51.44 74.01
C THR A 63 -5.25 50.94 74.22
N ASP A 64 -4.97 49.71 73.78
CA ASP A 64 -3.67 49.04 73.84
C ASP A 64 -3.63 47.92 72.78
N ILE A 65 -2.47 47.27 72.60
CA ILE A 65 -2.30 46.22 71.59
C ILE A 65 -3.22 45.00 71.84
N SER A 66 -3.65 44.76 73.08
CA SER A 66 -4.51 43.63 73.43
C SER A 66 -5.93 43.77 72.87
N GLY A 67 -6.36 45.01 72.57
CA GLY A 67 -7.63 45.27 71.89
C GLY A 67 -7.62 45.01 70.38
N CYS A 68 -6.48 44.67 69.77
CA CYS A 68 -6.42 44.15 68.40
C CYS A 68 -6.74 42.64 68.42
N THR A 69 -7.99 42.28 68.17
CA THR A 69 -8.46 40.88 68.26
C THR A 69 -8.14 40.10 66.99
N PRO A 70 -7.70 38.82 67.08
CA PRO A 70 -7.45 38.00 65.90
C PRO A 70 -8.77 37.56 65.22
N CYS A 71 -8.70 37.30 63.91
CA CYS A 71 -9.83 36.69 63.19
C CYS A 71 -10.09 35.26 63.70
N GLN A 72 -11.35 34.96 64.05
CA GLN A 72 -11.73 33.70 64.72
C GLN A 72 -12.29 32.63 63.76
N ASN A 73 -12.80 33.01 62.59
CA ASN A 73 -13.36 32.07 61.63
C ASN A 73 -12.27 31.51 60.70
N THR A 74 -12.39 30.23 60.36
CA THR A 74 -11.51 29.56 59.38
C THR A 74 -11.61 30.22 58.00
N GLY A 75 -10.48 30.65 57.43
CA GLY A 75 -10.43 31.29 56.11
C GLY A 75 -10.70 32.80 56.10
N GLU A 76 -10.67 33.45 57.27
CA GLU A 76 -10.73 34.90 57.40
C GLU A 76 -9.36 35.49 57.79
N TYR A 77 -9.08 36.71 57.32
CA TYR A 77 -7.84 37.44 57.58
C TYR A 77 -8.09 38.95 57.75
N ALA A 78 -7.16 39.65 58.38
CA ALA A 78 -7.17 41.10 58.49
C ALA A 78 -5.83 41.69 58.03
N GLU A 79 -5.89 42.65 57.10
CA GLU A 79 -4.74 43.46 56.70
C GLU A 79 -4.31 44.39 57.84
N PRO A 80 -3.04 44.84 57.90
CA PRO A 80 -2.62 45.84 58.89
C PRO A 80 -3.54 47.06 58.84
N GLY A 81 -4.17 47.39 59.98
CA GLY A 81 -5.06 48.54 60.06
C GLY A 81 -6.50 48.27 59.67
N SER A 82 -6.89 47.01 59.50
CA SER A 82 -8.26 46.67 59.17
C SER A 82 -9.20 46.81 60.38
N GLY A 83 -10.41 47.30 60.11
CA GLY A 83 -11.50 47.36 61.08
C GLY A 83 -12.31 46.08 61.22
N TYR A 84 -12.08 45.09 60.36
CA TYR A 84 -12.87 43.88 60.25
C TYR A 84 -12.06 42.75 59.58
N CYS A 85 -12.53 41.52 59.73
CA CYS A 85 -11.97 40.37 59.02
C CYS A 85 -12.60 40.21 57.64
N LYS A 86 -11.77 40.04 56.61
CA LYS A 86 -12.17 39.69 55.24
C LYS A 86 -12.03 38.19 55.05
N LYS A 87 -12.88 37.59 54.22
CA LYS A 87 -12.66 36.20 53.77
C LYS A 87 -11.57 36.16 52.72
N CYS A 88 -10.79 35.08 52.70
CA CYS A 88 -9.81 34.88 51.64
C CYS A 88 -10.51 34.85 50.26
N PRO A 89 -9.85 35.39 49.21
CA PRO A 89 -10.30 35.27 47.83
C PRO A 89 -10.51 33.82 47.40
N GLN A 90 -11.16 33.62 46.25
CA GLN A 90 -11.48 32.30 45.74
C GLN A 90 -10.20 31.45 45.52
N TYR A 91 -10.23 30.20 45.99
CA TYR A 91 -9.11 29.23 45.93
C TYR A 91 -7.89 29.58 46.80
N GLU A 92 -8.08 30.48 47.77
CA GLU A 92 -7.09 30.80 48.78
C GLU A 92 -7.54 30.32 50.16
N GLU A 93 -6.58 29.91 50.97
CA GLU A 93 -6.75 29.57 52.38
C GLU A 93 -5.81 30.40 53.24
N PHE A 94 -6.20 30.59 54.50
CA PHE A 94 -5.36 31.32 55.45
C PHE A 94 -4.12 30.49 55.77
N ASP A 95 -2.94 31.06 55.52
CA ASP A 95 -1.66 30.45 55.84
C ASP A 95 -1.05 31.13 57.07
N GLU A 96 -0.87 30.34 58.13
CA GLU A 96 -0.30 30.78 59.40
C GLU A 96 1.15 31.28 59.25
N LEU A 97 1.89 30.77 58.27
CA LEU A 97 3.29 31.12 58.05
C LEU A 97 3.46 32.53 57.47
N THR A 98 2.58 32.90 56.54
CA THR A 98 2.60 34.21 55.87
C THR A 98 1.70 35.24 56.56
N GLY A 99 0.79 34.80 57.45
CA GLY A 99 -0.15 35.66 58.16
C GLY A 99 -1.17 36.32 57.23
N GLY A 100 -1.48 35.65 56.11
CA GLY A 100 -2.35 36.14 55.03
C GLY A 100 -2.92 34.98 54.22
N CYS A 101 -3.56 35.29 53.09
CA CYS A 101 -4.15 34.28 52.21
C CYS A 101 -3.11 33.75 51.21
N ALA A 102 -2.95 32.44 51.19
CA ALA A 102 -2.11 31.70 50.25
C ALA A 102 -2.98 30.77 49.39
N CYS A 103 -2.50 30.38 48.20
CA CYS A 103 -3.23 29.45 47.34
C CYS A 103 -3.36 28.07 48.00
N MET A 104 -4.52 27.43 47.83
CA MET A 104 -4.76 26.04 48.26
C MET A 104 -3.81 25.05 47.55
N THR A 105 -3.64 23.85 48.12
CA THR A 105 -2.76 22.77 47.63
C THR A 105 -3.19 22.17 46.28
N SER A 106 -2.99 22.93 45.20
CA SER A 106 -3.07 22.56 43.77
C SER A 106 -3.09 23.80 42.87
N PHE A 107 -3.24 25.00 43.46
CA PHE A 107 -3.31 26.26 42.73
C PHE A 107 -1.98 27.00 42.83
N GLU A 108 -1.64 27.74 41.79
CA GLU A 108 -0.47 28.62 41.77
C GLU A 108 -0.92 30.07 41.60
N ARG A 109 -0.22 31.01 42.24
CA ARG A 109 -0.53 32.43 42.12
C ARG A 109 0.07 32.99 40.84
N ILE A 110 -0.77 33.23 39.84
CA ILE A 110 -0.42 33.80 38.54
C ILE A 110 -1.23 35.09 38.36
N ASP A 111 -0.56 36.20 38.03
CA ASP A 111 -1.18 37.53 37.89
C ASP A 111 -2.05 37.96 39.08
N GLY A 112 -1.61 37.62 40.30
CA GLY A 112 -2.29 38.01 41.54
C GLY A 112 -3.52 37.18 41.92
N THR A 113 -3.86 36.15 41.14
CA THR A 113 -5.00 35.25 41.41
C THR A 113 -4.52 33.79 41.49
N CYS A 114 -5.13 32.96 42.34
CA CYS A 114 -4.82 31.53 42.40
C CYS A 114 -5.53 30.78 41.27
N THR A 115 -4.76 30.22 40.34
CA THR A 115 -5.26 29.54 39.14
C THR A 115 -4.62 28.17 38.97
N CYS A 116 -5.19 27.34 38.07
CA CYS A 116 -4.55 26.11 37.66
C CYS A 116 -3.47 26.42 36.61
N GLN A 117 -2.39 25.64 36.63
CA GLN A 117 -1.29 25.76 35.69
C GLN A 117 -1.73 25.39 34.26
N VAL A 118 -0.85 25.65 33.29
CA VAL A 118 -1.00 25.11 31.93
C VAL A 118 -1.09 23.58 32.00
N GLY A 119 -1.91 22.98 31.15
CA GLY A 119 -2.18 21.55 31.19
C GLY A 119 -3.07 21.09 32.35
N GLU A 120 -3.61 21.97 33.20
CA GLU A 120 -4.49 21.60 34.31
C GLU A 120 -5.88 22.26 34.22
N THR A 121 -6.90 21.56 34.70
CA THR A 121 -8.28 22.07 34.80
C THR A 121 -8.79 21.94 36.21
N LEU A 122 -9.74 22.81 36.58
CA LEU A 122 -10.46 22.69 37.83
C LEU A 122 -11.37 21.45 37.79
N MET A 123 -11.17 20.53 38.71
CA MET A 123 -12.05 19.37 38.95
C MET A 123 -12.55 19.40 40.39
N GLY A 124 -13.82 19.77 40.58
CA GLY A 124 -14.39 19.98 41.92
C GLY A 124 -13.77 21.22 42.57
N THR A 125 -12.86 21.02 43.52
CA THR A 125 -12.19 22.09 44.29
C THR A 125 -10.66 22.06 44.17
N SER A 126 -10.09 21.26 43.27
CA SER A 126 -8.65 21.15 43.05
C SER A 126 -8.30 21.16 41.57
N CYS A 127 -7.10 21.62 41.24
CA CYS A 127 -6.56 21.51 39.88
C CYS A 127 -6.12 20.06 39.63
N SER A 128 -6.40 19.56 38.43
CA SER A 128 -6.01 18.22 37.99
C SER A 128 -5.55 18.28 36.55
N PRO A 129 -4.56 17.44 36.15
CA PRO A 129 -4.04 17.44 34.79
C PRO A 129 -5.15 17.08 33.79
N CYS A 130 -5.12 17.72 32.63
CA CYS A 130 -6.03 17.42 31.52
C CYS A 130 -6.03 15.92 31.21
N GLU A 131 -7.22 15.34 31.05
CA GLU A 131 -7.39 13.96 30.59
C GLU A 131 -6.81 13.76 29.19
N LEU A 132 -6.55 12.50 28.82
CA LEU A 132 -6.06 12.18 27.47
C LEU A 132 -7.02 12.71 26.39
N GLY A 133 -6.44 13.28 25.33
CA GLY A 133 -7.20 13.92 24.25
C GLY A 133 -7.69 15.32 24.59
N LYS A 134 -7.15 15.94 25.66
CA LYS A 134 -7.39 17.33 26.00
C LYS A 134 -6.09 18.07 26.31
N TRP A 135 -6.05 19.36 26.00
CA TRP A 135 -4.88 20.21 26.20
C TRP A 135 -5.27 21.60 26.70
N LYS A 136 -4.31 22.34 27.25
CA LYS A 136 -4.52 23.73 27.71
C LYS A 136 -3.21 24.53 27.79
N ASN A 137 -3.10 25.58 26.99
CA ASN A 137 -1.91 26.44 26.88
C ASN A 137 -1.91 27.67 27.80
N GLU A 138 -3.05 28.05 28.35
CA GLU A 138 -3.20 29.21 29.23
C GLU A 138 -3.41 28.78 30.68
N SER A 139 -2.91 29.57 31.63
CA SER A 139 -3.22 29.37 33.04
C SER A 139 -4.64 29.88 33.35
N GLY A 140 -5.32 29.26 34.30
CA GLY A 140 -6.70 29.64 34.63
C GLY A 140 -7.52 28.49 35.19
N VAL A 141 -8.77 28.75 35.57
CA VAL A 141 -9.72 27.72 36.04
C VAL A 141 -10.63 27.17 34.94
N THR A 142 -10.38 27.57 33.68
CA THR A 142 -11.12 27.12 32.50
C THR A 142 -10.88 25.64 32.21
N SER A 143 -11.84 25.00 31.54
CA SER A 143 -11.75 23.62 31.10
C SER A 143 -10.72 23.45 29.98
N CYS A 144 -10.06 22.29 29.94
CA CYS A 144 -9.16 21.93 28.83
C CYS A 144 -9.91 21.84 27.49
N SER A 145 -9.26 22.31 26.42
CA SER A 145 -9.68 22.14 25.03
C SER A 145 -9.59 20.68 24.61
N ARG A 146 -10.46 20.22 23.71
CA ARG A 146 -10.47 18.83 23.22
C ARG A 146 -9.66 18.74 21.93
N CYS A 147 -8.88 17.67 21.75
CA CYS A 147 -8.22 17.40 20.48
C CYS A 147 -9.22 17.21 19.33
N GLU A 148 -10.42 16.70 19.61
CA GLU A 148 -11.51 16.49 18.64
C GLU A 148 -11.87 17.75 17.83
N THR A 149 -11.66 18.95 18.36
CA THR A 149 -11.95 20.21 17.63
C THR A 149 -10.85 20.58 16.63
N THR A 150 -9.64 20.07 16.81
CA THR A 150 -8.47 20.34 15.98
C THR A 150 -8.23 19.20 14.99
N LEU A 151 -8.29 17.97 15.49
CA LEU A 151 -8.05 16.73 14.76
C LEU A 151 -9.03 15.67 15.27
N SER A 152 -10.03 15.34 14.45
CA SER A 152 -11.09 14.41 14.84
C SER A 152 -10.53 13.01 15.08
N GLY A 153 -10.81 12.41 16.24
CA GLY A 153 -10.26 11.12 16.65
C GLY A 153 -8.86 11.15 17.28
N ALA A 154 -8.24 12.33 17.44
CA ALA A 154 -6.92 12.45 18.06
C ALA A 154 -6.94 12.35 19.59
N ILE A 155 -5.82 11.90 20.12
CA ILE A 155 -5.52 11.83 21.55
C ILE A 155 -4.26 12.62 21.87
N THR A 156 -4.00 12.84 23.16
CA THR A 156 -2.70 13.36 23.60
C THR A 156 -1.80 12.20 24.04
N ALA A 157 -0.49 12.30 23.81
CA ALA A 157 0.47 11.26 24.22
C ALA A 157 0.50 11.06 25.74
N ASN A 158 0.31 12.13 26.50
CA ASN A 158 0.33 12.13 27.97
C ASN A 158 -0.85 12.95 28.52
N ARG A 159 -1.16 12.73 29.81
CA ARG A 159 -2.07 13.61 30.56
C ARG A 159 -1.39 14.94 30.84
N GLY A 160 -2.18 16.00 30.99
CA GLY A 160 -1.68 17.32 31.34
C GLY A 160 -0.98 18.06 30.20
N SER A 161 -1.34 17.76 28.94
CA SER A 161 -0.74 18.43 27.79
C SER A 161 -1.01 19.93 27.77
N SER A 162 0.05 20.72 27.60
CA SER A 162 -0.02 22.19 27.57
C SER A 162 -0.10 22.78 26.16
N GLU A 163 -0.03 21.96 25.12
CA GLU A 163 0.07 22.43 23.73
C GLU A 163 -0.92 21.71 22.83
N GLU A 164 -1.41 22.41 21.80
CA GLU A 164 -2.28 21.86 20.76
C GLU A 164 -1.56 20.83 19.88
N SER A 165 -0.26 21.03 19.65
CA SER A 165 0.65 20.12 18.92
C SER A 165 0.75 18.73 19.55
N ALA A 166 0.31 18.57 20.81
CA ALA A 166 0.27 17.29 21.49
C ALA A 166 -0.86 16.38 21.00
N CYS A 167 -1.83 16.92 20.23
CA CYS A 167 -2.92 16.14 19.64
C CYS A 167 -2.39 15.33 18.45
N ILE A 168 -2.31 14.02 18.65
CA ILE A 168 -1.78 13.05 17.68
C ILE A 168 -2.78 11.92 17.44
N CYS A 169 -2.69 11.28 16.28
CA CYS A 169 -3.53 10.12 16.00
C CYS A 169 -3.10 8.91 16.85
N PRO A 170 -4.04 8.16 17.45
CA PRO A 170 -3.73 6.95 18.21
C PRO A 170 -3.17 5.83 17.31
N MET A 171 -2.67 4.76 17.92
CA MET A 171 -2.23 3.55 17.20
C MET A 171 -3.31 3.04 16.24
N ALA A 172 -2.88 2.40 15.16
CA ALA A 172 -3.74 1.93 14.07
C ALA A 172 -4.50 3.05 13.31
N THR A 173 -4.18 4.33 13.52
CA THR A 173 -4.76 5.45 12.77
C THR A 173 -3.68 6.43 12.31
N TYR A 174 -3.98 7.24 11.29
CA TYR A 174 -3.11 8.31 10.81
C TYR A 174 -3.91 9.54 10.38
N ASP A 175 -3.27 10.70 10.38
CA ASP A 175 -3.86 11.94 9.88
C ASP A 175 -3.82 11.96 8.34
N ASN A 176 -5.01 12.01 7.73
CA ASN A 176 -5.17 12.07 6.27
C ASN A 176 -4.96 13.49 5.68
N GLY A 177 -4.58 14.47 6.50
CA GLY A 177 -4.38 15.86 6.08
C GLY A 177 -5.68 16.66 5.93
N GLU A 178 -6.84 16.05 6.16
CA GLU A 178 -8.15 16.72 6.19
C GLU A 178 -8.60 17.06 7.63
N GLY A 179 -7.70 16.93 8.60
CA GLY A 179 -8.00 17.19 10.01
C GLY A 179 -8.76 16.03 10.67
N LYS A 180 -8.54 14.79 10.22
CA LYS A 180 -9.16 13.59 10.79
C LYS A 180 -8.18 12.42 10.86
N CYS A 181 -8.19 11.71 11.99
CA CYS A 181 -7.56 10.42 12.12
C CYS A 181 -8.40 9.34 11.44
N VAL A 182 -7.84 8.69 10.43
CA VAL A 182 -8.47 7.59 9.70
C VAL A 182 -7.77 6.27 10.02
N GLU A 183 -8.51 5.17 9.94
CA GLU A 183 -7.98 3.84 10.21
C GLU A 183 -6.94 3.44 9.17
N ILE A 184 -5.89 2.78 9.65
CA ILE A 184 -4.84 2.23 8.81
C ILE A 184 -5.39 1.07 7.98
N VAL A 185 -5.17 1.13 6.66
CA VAL A 185 -5.43 0.04 5.73
C VAL A 185 -4.26 -0.95 5.67
N GLU A 186 -4.47 -2.09 5.03
CA GLU A 186 -3.41 -3.09 4.80
C GLU A 186 -2.18 -2.47 4.13
N GLY A 187 -1.00 -2.97 4.49
CA GLY A 187 0.28 -2.52 3.93
C GLY A 187 0.98 -1.39 4.68
N ILE A 188 0.36 -0.82 5.71
CA ILE A 188 0.94 0.25 6.52
C ILE A 188 1.28 -0.30 7.91
N ARG A 189 2.38 0.17 8.50
CA ARG A 189 2.76 -0.14 9.88
C ARG A 189 1.79 0.48 10.89
N ASN A 190 1.29 -0.32 11.84
CA ASN A 190 0.29 0.07 12.82
C ASN A 190 0.83 0.22 14.26
N ASP A 191 2.14 0.13 14.45
CA ASP A 191 2.84 0.15 15.74
C ASP A 191 3.28 1.54 16.22
N ILE A 192 2.96 2.59 15.45
CA ILE A 192 3.44 3.96 15.67
C ILE A 192 2.24 4.90 15.87
N GLU A 193 2.32 5.75 16.89
CA GLU A 193 1.35 6.82 17.15
C GLU A 193 1.75 8.12 16.44
N GLY A 194 0.78 9.00 16.17
CA GLY A 194 1.02 10.30 15.55
C GLY A 194 1.48 10.21 14.09
N LEU A 195 1.11 9.13 13.40
CA LEU A 195 1.36 9.00 11.98
C LEU A 195 0.58 10.07 11.20
N THR A 196 1.27 10.67 10.24
CA THR A 196 0.72 11.56 9.22
C THR A 196 1.01 10.95 7.86
N LEU A 197 0.37 11.42 6.78
CA LEU A 197 0.69 10.96 5.43
C LEU A 197 2.20 11.00 5.14
N GLU A 198 2.89 12.08 5.50
CA GLU A 198 4.33 12.25 5.26
C GLU A 198 5.22 11.35 6.12
N THR A 199 4.74 10.89 7.27
CA THR A 199 5.50 9.99 8.17
C THR A 199 5.08 8.52 8.04
N LEU A 200 4.07 8.26 7.23
CA LEU A 200 3.48 6.95 7.00
C LEU A 200 4.52 5.98 6.43
N THR A 201 4.68 4.85 7.13
CA THR A 201 5.67 3.84 6.78
C THR A 201 5.00 2.59 6.25
N LEU A 202 5.30 2.23 5.00
CA LEU A 202 4.76 1.04 4.35
C LEU A 202 5.60 -0.21 4.65
N PHE A 203 4.93 -1.37 4.72
CA PHE A 203 5.60 -2.67 4.68
C PHE A 203 6.25 -2.92 3.31
N PRO A 204 7.32 -3.74 3.22
CA PRO A 204 7.86 -4.17 1.94
C PRO A 204 6.79 -4.82 1.07
N GLY A 205 6.86 -4.59 -0.25
CA GLY A 205 5.84 -5.04 -1.20
C GLY A 205 4.66 -4.08 -1.40
N TRP A 206 4.64 -2.93 -0.72
CA TRP A 206 3.61 -1.90 -0.88
C TRP A 206 4.19 -0.59 -1.45
N TRP A 207 3.35 0.15 -2.17
CA TRP A 207 3.73 1.38 -2.87
C TRP A 207 2.61 2.42 -2.86
N ARG A 208 3.02 3.69 -2.97
CA ARG A 208 2.15 4.86 -3.11
C ARG A 208 2.79 5.88 -4.04
N THR A 209 1.97 6.72 -4.65
CA THR A 209 2.42 7.70 -5.65
C THR A 209 3.33 8.79 -5.09
N SER A 210 3.04 9.26 -3.87
CA SER A 210 3.81 10.30 -3.18
C SER A 210 3.78 10.08 -1.66
N ASN A 211 4.58 10.86 -0.92
CA ASN A 211 4.54 10.89 0.54
C ASN A 211 3.25 11.51 1.10
N THR A 212 2.44 12.16 0.28
CA THR A 212 1.15 12.77 0.66
C THR A 212 -0.05 11.99 0.14
N SER A 213 0.17 10.88 -0.56
CA SER A 213 -0.87 10.03 -1.10
C SER A 213 -1.39 9.06 -0.02
N ASP A 214 -2.71 8.98 0.10
CA ASP A 214 -3.45 8.00 0.90
C ASP A 214 -3.84 6.73 0.10
N ASP A 215 -3.55 6.71 -1.20
CA ASP A 215 -3.79 5.57 -2.09
C ASP A 215 -2.64 4.56 -1.97
N ILE A 216 -2.77 3.65 -1.00
CA ILE A 216 -1.80 2.60 -0.71
C ILE A 216 -2.13 1.34 -1.52
N ARG A 217 -1.18 0.89 -2.36
CA ARG A 217 -1.39 -0.21 -3.28
C ARG A 217 -0.31 -1.29 -3.15
N GLU A 218 -0.72 -2.55 -3.33
CA GLU A 218 0.20 -3.67 -3.39
C GLU A 218 1.04 -3.60 -4.67
N CYS A 219 2.35 -3.87 -4.55
CA CYS A 219 3.23 -3.93 -5.69
C CYS A 219 3.02 -5.17 -6.53
N ILE A 220 3.00 -4.96 -7.84
CA ILE A 220 2.93 -6.02 -8.85
C ILE A 220 4.01 -7.08 -8.62
N ILE A 221 5.22 -6.63 -8.27
CA ILE A 221 6.34 -7.47 -7.87
C ILE A 221 6.74 -7.04 -6.45
N ALA A 222 6.39 -7.83 -5.44
CA ALA A 222 6.67 -7.50 -4.04
C ALA A 222 8.16 -7.18 -3.80
N GLY A 223 9.06 -7.88 -4.49
CA GLY A 223 10.51 -7.65 -4.37
C GLY A 223 11.01 -6.32 -4.95
N ALA A 224 10.24 -5.63 -5.79
CA ALA A 224 10.61 -4.33 -6.37
C ALA A 224 10.39 -3.17 -5.41
N CYS A 225 9.47 -3.31 -4.46
CA CYS A 225 9.11 -2.27 -3.49
C CYS A 225 9.67 -2.58 -2.12
N LEU A 226 10.59 -1.74 -1.66
CA LEU A 226 11.21 -1.84 -0.34
C LEU A 226 10.28 -1.35 0.79
N GLY A 227 9.24 -0.57 0.44
CA GLY A 227 8.37 0.11 1.41
C GLY A 227 9.09 1.30 2.06
N GLY A 228 8.76 1.61 3.31
CA GLY A 228 9.40 2.70 4.05
C GLY A 228 8.72 4.07 3.90
N ASN A 229 9.44 5.12 4.31
CA ASN A 229 8.91 6.49 4.40
C ASN A 229 9.47 7.44 3.32
N SER A 230 9.24 7.11 2.04
CA SER A 230 9.24 8.04 0.88
C SER A 230 10.51 8.40 0.10
N THR A 231 11.76 8.23 0.56
CA THR A 231 12.92 8.66 -0.26
C THR A 231 13.51 7.61 -1.19
N ASN A 232 13.31 6.31 -0.94
CA ASN A 232 13.74 5.22 -1.82
C ASN A 232 12.82 4.01 -1.65
N MET A 233 11.58 4.13 -2.12
CA MET A 233 10.59 3.04 -2.03
C MET A 233 10.89 1.89 -3.00
N CYS A 234 11.68 2.17 -4.03
CA CYS A 234 12.04 1.19 -5.06
C CYS A 234 13.40 0.56 -4.79
N ARG A 235 13.51 -0.73 -5.09
CA ARG A 235 14.79 -1.45 -5.15
C ARG A 235 15.71 -0.77 -6.17
N GLU A 236 17.02 -0.86 -5.95
CA GLU A 236 18.03 -0.44 -6.94
C GLU A 236 17.74 -1.05 -8.33
N GLY A 237 17.86 -0.24 -9.37
CA GLY A 237 17.51 -0.62 -10.74
C GLY A 237 16.04 -0.40 -11.13
N HIS A 238 15.16 -0.20 -10.15
CA HIS A 238 13.73 0.06 -10.36
C HIS A 238 13.36 1.54 -10.16
N THR A 239 12.37 2.00 -10.91
CA THR A 239 11.81 3.36 -10.87
C THR A 239 10.34 3.35 -11.36
N GLY A 240 9.70 4.52 -11.37
CA GLY A 240 8.34 4.70 -11.88
C GLY A 240 7.22 4.11 -10.99
N PRO A 241 5.98 4.09 -11.50
CA PRO A 241 4.83 3.55 -10.76
C PRO A 241 5.01 2.08 -10.39
N TYR A 242 4.60 1.72 -9.17
CA TYR A 242 4.82 0.38 -8.57
C TYR A 242 6.29 -0.11 -8.60
N CYS A 243 7.25 0.81 -8.80
CA CYS A 243 8.64 0.44 -9.05
C CYS A 243 8.80 -0.55 -10.22
N ASN A 244 7.92 -0.48 -11.23
CA ASN A 244 7.87 -1.47 -12.32
C ASN A 244 8.52 -0.98 -13.63
N VAL A 245 9.33 0.07 -13.56
CA VAL A 245 10.11 0.58 -14.69
C VAL A 245 11.59 0.40 -14.37
N CYS A 246 12.38 -0.09 -15.32
CA CYS A 246 13.83 -0.18 -15.11
C CYS A 246 14.52 1.15 -15.43
N VAL A 247 15.54 1.50 -14.64
CA VAL A 247 16.44 2.61 -14.95
C VAL A 247 17.32 2.27 -16.16
N GLU A 248 18.04 3.26 -16.68
CA GLU A 248 18.98 3.03 -17.80
C GLU A 248 20.02 1.95 -17.44
N ASN A 249 20.39 1.12 -18.43
CA ASN A 249 21.25 -0.06 -18.26
C ASN A 249 20.69 -1.17 -17.38
N TYR A 250 19.38 -1.20 -17.10
CA TYR A 250 18.71 -2.34 -16.48
C TYR A 250 17.63 -2.90 -17.41
N ASN A 251 17.30 -4.18 -17.27
CA ASN A 251 16.18 -4.79 -17.97
C ASN A 251 15.42 -5.77 -17.09
N LEU A 252 14.11 -5.90 -17.35
CA LEU A 252 13.23 -6.83 -16.65
C LEU A 252 13.62 -8.27 -16.94
N ASP A 253 13.79 -9.05 -15.88
CA ASP A 253 13.91 -10.49 -15.95
C ASP A 253 12.52 -11.17 -16.10
N PRO A 254 12.44 -12.49 -16.27
CA PRO A 254 11.15 -13.17 -16.45
C PRO A 254 10.20 -13.07 -15.25
N PHE A 255 10.69 -12.69 -14.07
CA PHE A 255 9.93 -12.49 -12.84
C PHE A 255 9.59 -11.02 -12.60
N GLY A 256 9.96 -10.11 -13.51
CA GLY A 256 9.65 -8.68 -13.40
C GLY A 256 10.61 -7.89 -12.52
N LEU A 257 11.79 -8.44 -12.17
CA LEU A 257 12.84 -7.70 -11.47
C LEU A 257 13.84 -7.11 -12.47
N CYS A 258 14.23 -5.86 -12.25
CA CYS A 258 15.24 -5.18 -13.04
C CYS A 258 16.62 -5.71 -12.67
N LYS A 259 17.33 -6.25 -13.66
CA LYS A 259 18.74 -6.68 -13.54
C LYS A 259 19.62 -5.78 -14.37
N GLU A 260 20.81 -5.48 -13.84
CA GLU A 260 21.81 -4.71 -14.54
C GLU A 260 22.20 -5.42 -15.85
N CYS A 261 22.21 -4.68 -16.94
CA CYS A 261 22.66 -5.13 -18.24
C CYS A 261 24.16 -5.39 -18.13
N ALA A 262 24.57 -6.66 -18.08
CA ALA A 262 25.97 -7.01 -18.28
C ALA A 262 26.37 -6.55 -19.70
N SER A 263 27.13 -5.47 -19.79
CA SER A 263 27.59 -4.89 -21.05
C SER A 263 28.65 -5.79 -21.67
N SER A 264 28.23 -6.90 -22.29
CA SER A 264 29.15 -7.75 -23.02
C SER A 264 28.45 -8.46 -24.17
N THR A 265 28.94 -8.19 -25.38
CA THR A 265 28.70 -8.99 -26.58
C THR A 265 28.89 -10.50 -26.34
N MET A 266 29.62 -10.90 -25.30
CA MET A 266 29.81 -12.29 -24.89
C MET A 266 28.50 -12.96 -24.44
N ASP A 267 27.56 -12.27 -23.78
CA ASP A 267 26.30 -12.87 -23.33
C ASP A 267 25.34 -13.13 -24.50
N LEU A 268 25.32 -12.23 -25.50
CA LEU A 268 24.60 -12.46 -26.74
C LEU A 268 25.21 -13.61 -27.54
N VAL A 269 26.55 -13.71 -27.59
CA VAL A 269 27.23 -14.84 -28.22
C VAL A 269 26.95 -16.15 -27.46
N LEU A 270 26.99 -16.15 -26.12
CA LEU A 270 26.67 -17.30 -25.28
C LEU A 270 25.22 -17.78 -25.47
N THR A 271 24.25 -16.85 -25.52
CA THR A 271 22.84 -17.20 -25.73
C THR A 271 22.58 -17.72 -27.15
N ILE A 272 23.15 -17.09 -28.19
CA ILE A 272 23.04 -17.57 -29.57
C ILE A 272 23.72 -18.94 -29.72
N THR A 273 24.90 -19.14 -29.12
CA THR A 273 25.61 -20.43 -29.18
C THR A 273 24.90 -21.52 -28.36
N ALA A 274 24.28 -21.18 -27.22
CA ALA A 274 23.42 -22.08 -26.46
C ALA A 274 22.18 -22.48 -27.29
N ALA A 275 21.48 -21.52 -27.91
CA ALA A 275 20.34 -21.80 -28.77
C ALA A 275 20.72 -22.67 -29.98
N PHE A 276 21.87 -22.38 -30.61
CA PHE A 276 22.40 -23.16 -31.72
C PHE A 276 22.80 -24.57 -31.29
N SER A 277 23.44 -24.73 -30.12
CA SER A 277 23.83 -26.04 -29.60
C SER A 277 22.60 -26.89 -29.23
N VAL A 278 21.55 -26.30 -28.64
CA VAL A 278 20.27 -26.97 -28.40
C VAL A 278 19.61 -27.40 -29.72
N MET A 279 19.60 -26.54 -30.74
CA MET A 279 19.11 -26.91 -32.08
C MET A 279 19.90 -28.07 -32.68
N VAL A 280 21.24 -28.02 -32.62
CA VAL A 280 22.12 -29.08 -33.13
C VAL A 280 21.89 -30.39 -32.37
N LEU A 281 21.80 -30.34 -31.04
CA LEU A 281 21.48 -31.49 -30.20
C LEU A 281 20.10 -32.07 -30.53
N PHE A 282 19.10 -31.23 -30.79
CA PHE A 282 17.77 -31.67 -31.24
C PHE A 282 17.82 -32.37 -32.60
N PHE A 283 18.55 -31.81 -33.57
CA PHE A 283 18.72 -32.43 -34.89
C PHE A 283 19.53 -33.73 -34.81
N LEU A 284 20.58 -33.77 -33.99
CA LEU A 284 21.38 -34.97 -33.72
C LEU A 284 20.54 -36.04 -33.02
N PHE A 285 19.77 -35.69 -32.00
CA PHE A 285 18.88 -36.61 -31.31
C PHE A 285 17.84 -37.19 -32.27
N LYS A 286 17.18 -36.34 -33.08
CA LYS A 286 16.28 -36.78 -34.15
C LYS A 286 16.98 -37.73 -35.11
N PHE A 287 18.18 -37.39 -35.57
CA PHE A 287 18.97 -38.21 -36.46
C PHE A 287 19.34 -39.56 -35.82
N LEU A 288 19.78 -39.58 -34.57
CA LEU A 288 20.12 -40.78 -33.81
C LEU A 288 18.91 -41.68 -33.58
N VAL A 289 17.77 -41.14 -33.16
CA VAL A 289 16.52 -41.90 -32.98
C VAL A 289 16.06 -42.49 -34.31
N THR A 290 16.05 -41.70 -35.39
CA THR A 290 15.61 -42.18 -36.70
C THR A 290 16.60 -43.14 -37.38
N LYS A 291 17.91 -43.01 -37.14
CA LYS A 291 18.96 -43.87 -37.74
C LYS A 291 19.25 -45.12 -36.91
N LYS A 292 19.48 -44.99 -35.59
CA LYS A 292 19.88 -46.09 -34.69
C LYS A 292 18.73 -47.08 -34.43
N LEU A 293 17.50 -46.58 -34.29
CA LEU A 293 16.28 -47.40 -34.19
C LEU A 293 15.63 -47.65 -35.58
N GLY A 294 16.27 -47.15 -36.65
CA GLY A 294 15.76 -47.17 -38.01
C GLY A 294 15.89 -48.50 -38.76
N LYS A 295 16.64 -49.48 -38.23
CA LYS A 295 16.83 -50.79 -38.88
C LYS A 295 15.52 -51.55 -39.13
N ASN A 296 14.47 -51.34 -38.32
CA ASN A 296 13.15 -52.00 -38.45
C ASN A 296 11.98 -51.01 -38.60
N GLY A 297 12.20 -49.75 -39.00
CA GLY A 297 11.13 -48.73 -39.09
C GLY A 297 10.59 -48.23 -37.74
N LYS A 298 10.86 -48.93 -36.63
CA LYS A 298 10.49 -48.56 -35.25
C LYS A 298 10.90 -47.14 -34.86
N GLY A 299 12.06 -46.65 -35.32
CA GLY A 299 12.52 -45.28 -35.05
C GLY A 299 11.61 -44.18 -35.59
N LYS A 300 10.92 -44.40 -36.73
CA LYS A 300 9.95 -43.41 -37.27
C LYS A 300 8.65 -43.41 -36.45
N ASP A 301 8.20 -44.57 -36.02
CA ASP A 301 7.00 -44.71 -35.19
C ASP A 301 7.21 -44.10 -33.80
N ILE A 302 8.36 -44.36 -33.17
CA ILE A 302 8.76 -43.74 -31.91
C ILE A 302 8.82 -42.22 -32.04
N TRP A 303 9.42 -41.69 -33.11
CA TRP A 303 9.44 -40.24 -33.35
C TRP A 303 8.04 -39.64 -33.52
N LYS A 304 7.14 -40.35 -34.23
CA LYS A 304 5.73 -39.92 -34.39
C LYS A 304 5.02 -39.88 -33.04
N LYS A 305 5.19 -40.92 -32.21
CA LYS A 305 4.66 -40.97 -30.84
C LYS A 305 5.24 -39.87 -29.96
N MET A 306 6.54 -39.61 -30.00
CA MET A 306 7.16 -38.52 -29.22
C MET A 306 6.65 -37.14 -29.64
N LYS A 307 6.44 -36.91 -30.94
CA LYS A 307 5.96 -35.62 -31.46
C LYS A 307 4.58 -35.25 -30.90
N ASN A 308 3.66 -36.20 -30.82
CA ASN A 308 2.30 -35.95 -30.33
C ASN A 308 2.30 -35.61 -28.83
N GLY A 309 2.99 -36.41 -28.01
CA GLY A 309 3.14 -36.11 -26.58
C GLY A 309 3.85 -34.76 -26.34
N ALA A 310 4.91 -34.46 -27.09
CA ALA A 310 5.62 -33.19 -26.98
C ALA A 310 4.73 -31.98 -27.33
N LYS A 311 3.78 -32.13 -28.27
CA LYS A 311 2.83 -31.08 -28.62
C LYS A 311 1.89 -30.74 -27.45
N VAL A 312 1.41 -31.76 -26.73
CA VAL A 312 0.54 -31.60 -25.56
C VAL A 312 1.28 -30.93 -24.41
N ILE A 313 2.50 -31.41 -24.12
CA ILE A 313 3.37 -30.83 -23.09
C ILE A 313 3.70 -29.38 -23.43
N PHE A 314 4.02 -29.08 -24.70
CA PHE A 314 4.29 -27.73 -25.14
C PHE A 314 3.06 -26.81 -24.95
N ALA A 315 1.87 -27.28 -25.32
CA ALA A 315 0.64 -26.50 -25.18
C ALA A 315 0.34 -26.17 -23.70
N SER A 316 0.47 -27.15 -22.81
CA SER A 316 0.23 -26.96 -21.37
C SER A 316 1.35 -26.17 -20.68
N GLY A 317 2.59 -26.39 -21.11
CA GLY A 317 3.76 -25.66 -20.66
C GLY A 317 3.71 -24.19 -21.04
N GLN A 318 3.17 -23.84 -22.22
CA GLN A 318 2.95 -22.43 -22.60
C GLN A 318 1.94 -21.70 -21.72
N ILE A 319 0.90 -22.39 -21.25
CA ILE A 319 -0.08 -21.83 -20.31
C ILE A 319 0.63 -21.56 -18.97
N THR A 320 1.35 -22.57 -18.48
CA THR A 320 2.11 -22.47 -17.23
C THR A 320 3.17 -21.35 -17.29
N ALA A 321 3.91 -21.25 -18.39
CA ALA A 321 4.92 -20.21 -18.61
C ALA A 321 4.33 -18.80 -18.75
N SER A 322 3.05 -18.69 -19.15
CA SER A 322 2.36 -17.39 -19.24
C SER A 322 1.82 -16.92 -17.89
N LEU A 323 1.66 -17.82 -16.93
CA LEU A 323 1.00 -17.55 -15.65
C LEU A 323 1.62 -16.41 -14.84
N PRO A 324 2.96 -16.31 -14.67
CA PRO A 324 3.57 -15.22 -13.88
C PRO A 324 3.26 -13.82 -14.42
N ARG A 325 2.99 -13.69 -15.72
CA ARG A 325 2.62 -12.41 -16.32
C ARG A 325 1.12 -12.14 -16.26
N VAL A 326 0.30 -13.18 -16.29
CA VAL A 326 -1.16 -13.05 -16.15
C VAL A 326 -1.52 -12.75 -14.70
N ILE A 327 -0.78 -13.33 -13.76
CA ILE A 327 -0.93 -13.18 -12.31
C ILE A 327 0.47 -12.83 -11.74
N PRO A 328 0.81 -11.54 -11.60
CA PRO A 328 2.12 -11.12 -11.10
C PRO A 328 2.27 -11.25 -9.57
N SER A 329 1.15 -11.15 -8.82
CA SER A 329 1.10 -11.33 -7.35
C SER A 329 1.31 -12.79 -6.89
N LEU A 330 1.88 -13.61 -7.77
CA LEU A 330 2.15 -15.01 -7.57
C LEU A 330 3.34 -15.17 -6.61
N ALA A 331 3.09 -15.23 -5.30
CA ALA A 331 4.07 -15.72 -4.35
C ALA A 331 4.27 -17.23 -4.56
N LEU A 332 5.04 -17.60 -5.58
CA LEU A 332 5.36 -19.00 -5.84
C LEU A 332 6.26 -19.54 -4.72
N PRO A 333 6.00 -20.75 -4.20
CA PRO A 333 6.96 -21.42 -3.36
C PRO A 333 8.31 -21.54 -4.09
N ASN A 334 9.43 -21.35 -3.38
CA ASN A 334 10.79 -21.43 -3.94
C ASN A 334 11.07 -22.71 -4.77
N SER A 335 10.36 -23.81 -4.47
CA SER A 335 10.44 -25.07 -5.23
C SER A 335 9.85 -24.99 -6.65
N TYR A 336 8.90 -24.08 -6.88
CA TYR A 336 8.18 -23.93 -8.14
C TYR A 336 8.78 -22.85 -9.05
N GLU A 337 9.49 -21.87 -8.49
CA GLU A 337 10.18 -20.80 -9.25
C GLU A 337 11.11 -21.37 -10.34
N LYS A 338 11.93 -22.38 -10.00
CA LYS A 338 12.87 -23.00 -10.94
C LYS A 338 12.17 -23.72 -12.10
N VAL A 339 11.00 -24.30 -11.85
CA VAL A 339 10.20 -24.97 -12.88
C VAL A 339 9.60 -23.95 -13.84
N VAL A 340 9.08 -22.86 -13.28
CA VAL A 340 8.52 -21.74 -14.06
C VAL A 340 9.61 -21.06 -14.89
N GLU A 341 10.78 -20.80 -14.32
CA GLU A 341 11.94 -20.24 -15.01
C GLU A 341 12.33 -21.10 -16.21
N ALA A 342 12.48 -22.42 -16.02
CA ALA A 342 12.77 -23.35 -17.10
C ALA A 342 11.66 -23.38 -18.17
N SER A 343 10.41 -23.16 -17.78
CA SER A 343 9.26 -23.13 -18.69
C SER A 343 9.19 -21.87 -19.56
N GLN A 344 9.87 -20.76 -19.20
CA GLN A 344 9.84 -19.50 -19.97
C GLN A 344 10.34 -19.67 -21.40
N VAL A 345 11.23 -20.63 -21.67
CA VAL A 345 11.68 -20.97 -23.04
C VAL A 345 10.50 -21.38 -23.93
N LEU A 346 9.45 -21.99 -23.35
CA LEU A 346 8.26 -22.43 -24.09
C LEU A 346 7.38 -21.26 -24.53
N LYS A 347 7.49 -20.10 -23.86
CA LYS A 347 6.76 -18.88 -24.23
C LYS A 347 7.19 -18.34 -25.60
N LEU A 348 8.34 -18.76 -26.15
CA LEU A 348 8.88 -18.25 -27.43
C LEU A 348 8.95 -16.72 -27.49
N ASP A 349 9.13 -16.07 -26.34
CA ASP A 349 9.27 -14.62 -26.20
C ASP A 349 10.75 -14.27 -26.25
N ILE A 350 11.27 -14.11 -27.46
CA ILE A 350 12.71 -13.86 -27.69
C ILE A 350 13.18 -12.56 -27.04
N PHE A 351 12.29 -11.59 -26.85
CA PHE A 351 12.61 -10.28 -26.26
C PHE A 351 12.69 -10.31 -24.74
N THR A 352 12.14 -11.35 -24.09
CA THR A 352 12.35 -11.60 -22.65
C THR A 352 13.61 -12.44 -22.42
N LEU A 353 13.93 -13.35 -23.34
CA LEU A 353 15.13 -14.19 -23.27
C LEU A 353 16.41 -13.42 -23.67
N VAL A 354 16.29 -12.50 -24.62
CA VAL A 354 17.37 -11.61 -25.06
C VAL A 354 16.99 -10.20 -24.64
N PRO A 355 17.73 -9.56 -23.73
CA PRO A 355 17.40 -8.23 -23.23
C PRO A 355 17.71 -7.14 -24.27
N VAL A 356 16.87 -7.06 -25.32
CA VAL A 356 17.04 -6.13 -26.45
C VAL A 356 16.95 -4.66 -26.01
N GLY A 357 16.28 -4.38 -24.89
CA GLY A 357 16.26 -3.05 -24.25
C GLY A 357 17.67 -2.53 -23.93
N CYS A 358 18.59 -3.42 -23.54
CA CYS A 358 20.00 -3.06 -23.27
C CYS A 358 20.76 -2.62 -24.53
N TRP A 359 20.31 -3.01 -25.72
CA TRP A 359 20.99 -2.75 -27.00
C TRP A 359 20.43 -1.53 -27.72
N THR A 360 19.19 -1.17 -27.40
CA THR A 360 18.42 -0.12 -28.07
C THR A 360 18.33 1.16 -27.23
N GLY A 361 19.08 1.24 -26.12
CA GLY A 361 19.14 2.41 -25.25
C GLY A 361 17.78 2.79 -24.66
N GLY A 362 16.96 1.79 -24.26
CA GLY A 362 15.66 2.04 -23.63
C GLY A 362 14.52 2.46 -24.57
N THR A 363 14.76 2.62 -25.89
CA THR A 363 13.71 3.01 -26.86
C THR A 363 12.74 1.89 -27.24
N PHE A 364 13.03 0.64 -26.84
CA PHE A 364 12.20 -0.51 -27.13
C PHE A 364 11.08 -0.67 -26.10
N ASN A 365 10.00 0.08 -26.29
CA ASN A 365 8.80 0.01 -25.47
C ASN A 365 7.88 -1.18 -25.85
N TYR A 366 6.81 -1.36 -25.07
CA TYR A 366 5.81 -2.41 -25.30
C TYR A 366 5.17 -2.42 -26.70
N TYR A 367 4.98 -1.24 -27.30
CA TYR A 367 4.41 -1.11 -28.64
C TYR A 367 5.31 -1.76 -29.70
N ASN A 368 6.59 -1.39 -29.69
CA ASN A 368 7.60 -1.94 -30.59
C ASN A 368 7.78 -3.44 -30.37
N ARG A 369 7.73 -3.91 -29.12
CA ARG A 369 7.72 -5.33 -28.78
C ARG A 369 6.55 -6.08 -29.42
N THR A 370 5.34 -5.53 -29.34
CA THR A 370 4.14 -6.16 -29.89
C THR A 370 4.20 -6.24 -31.42
N ALA A 371 4.66 -5.18 -32.09
CA ALA A 371 4.87 -5.16 -33.53
C ALA A 371 5.96 -6.16 -33.97
N ALA A 372 7.10 -6.20 -33.27
CA ALA A 372 8.23 -7.07 -33.59
C ALA A 372 7.91 -8.56 -33.39
N MET A 373 6.94 -8.91 -32.55
CA MET A 373 6.46 -10.29 -32.39
C MET A 373 5.43 -10.71 -33.44
N SER A 374 4.52 -9.80 -33.81
CA SER A 374 3.36 -10.12 -34.66
C SER A 374 3.68 -10.03 -36.16
N ILE A 375 4.33 -8.95 -36.60
CA ILE A 375 4.56 -8.67 -38.03
C ILE A 375 5.46 -9.72 -38.70
N PRO A 376 6.61 -10.13 -38.12
CA PRO A 376 7.46 -11.14 -38.75
C PRO A 376 6.77 -12.50 -38.89
N VAL A 377 5.88 -12.86 -37.94
CA VAL A 377 5.11 -14.10 -38.00
C VAL A 377 4.08 -14.04 -39.13
N ILE A 378 3.38 -12.92 -39.30
CA ILE A 378 2.45 -12.72 -40.43
C ILE A 378 3.22 -12.82 -41.76
N ALA A 379 4.34 -12.11 -41.88
CA ALA A 379 5.16 -12.12 -43.08
C ALA A 379 5.71 -13.51 -43.41
N LEU A 380 6.23 -14.22 -42.40
CA LEU A 380 6.75 -15.58 -42.55
C LEU A 380 5.64 -16.57 -42.95
N CYS A 381 4.49 -16.52 -42.29
CA CYS A 381 3.37 -17.41 -42.63
C CYS A 381 2.83 -17.11 -44.03
N GLY A 382 2.68 -15.83 -44.40
CA GLY A 382 2.29 -15.40 -45.74
C GLY A 382 3.28 -15.88 -46.81
N ALA A 383 4.58 -15.71 -46.56
CA ALA A 383 5.63 -16.19 -47.45
C ALA A 383 5.61 -17.72 -47.59
N LEU A 384 5.43 -18.46 -46.50
CA LEU A 384 5.30 -19.92 -46.55
C LEU A 384 4.06 -20.36 -47.32
N PHE A 385 2.90 -19.72 -47.12
CA PHE A 385 1.70 -20.03 -47.91
C PHE A 385 1.91 -19.74 -49.40
N PHE A 386 2.51 -18.60 -49.73
CA PHE A 386 2.85 -18.24 -51.10
C PHE A 386 3.84 -19.22 -51.75
N LEU A 387 4.92 -19.58 -51.04
CA LEU A 387 5.88 -20.61 -51.46
C LEU A 387 5.21 -21.98 -51.63
N GLY A 388 4.20 -22.30 -50.83
CA GLY A 388 3.40 -23.51 -50.96
C GLY A 388 2.58 -23.56 -52.25
N ILE A 389 2.11 -22.39 -52.73
CA ILE A 389 1.42 -22.24 -54.02
C ILE A 389 2.40 -22.41 -55.19
N LEU A 390 3.59 -21.79 -55.10
CA LEU A 390 4.64 -21.88 -56.12
C LEU A 390 5.23 -23.30 -56.21
N MET A 391 5.61 -23.88 -55.07
CA MET A 391 6.28 -25.18 -55.00
C MET A 391 5.27 -26.32 -54.82
N LYS A 392 4.42 -26.58 -55.82
CA LYS A 392 3.37 -27.62 -55.79
C LYS A 392 3.85 -28.97 -55.24
N ARG A 393 5.08 -29.39 -55.58
CA ARG A 393 5.69 -30.66 -55.12
C ARG A 393 5.95 -30.73 -53.60
N ARG A 394 6.18 -29.58 -52.94
CA ARG A 394 6.43 -29.49 -51.49
C ARG A 394 5.29 -28.82 -50.72
N ARG A 395 4.19 -28.45 -51.39
CA ARG A 395 3.03 -27.74 -50.84
C ARG A 395 2.59 -28.26 -49.47
N ALA A 396 2.36 -29.56 -49.33
CA ALA A 396 1.88 -30.14 -48.08
C ALA A 396 2.84 -29.91 -46.90
N LYS A 397 4.15 -30.04 -47.12
CA LYS A 397 5.18 -29.81 -46.08
C LYS A 397 5.26 -28.33 -45.70
N ILE A 398 5.20 -27.44 -46.69
CA ILE A 398 5.30 -26.00 -46.48
C ILE A 398 4.06 -25.47 -45.74
N HIS A 399 2.85 -25.88 -46.15
CA HIS A 399 1.61 -25.50 -45.47
C HIS A 399 1.56 -26.05 -44.03
N THR A 400 2.01 -27.29 -43.82
CA THR A 400 2.10 -27.86 -42.47
C THR A 400 3.06 -27.04 -41.59
N ALA A 401 4.18 -26.57 -42.15
CA ALA A 401 5.11 -25.71 -41.43
C ALA A 401 4.49 -24.35 -41.08
N ALA A 402 3.78 -23.71 -42.02
CA ALA A 402 3.07 -22.45 -41.76
C ALA A 402 2.03 -22.60 -40.64
N ILE A 403 1.22 -23.66 -40.68
CA ILE A 403 0.24 -23.97 -39.63
C ILE A 403 0.92 -24.19 -38.28
N ALA A 404 2.04 -24.94 -38.25
CA ALA A 404 2.78 -25.17 -37.03
C ALA A 404 3.37 -23.86 -36.45
N VAL A 405 3.95 -22.98 -37.29
CA VAL A 405 4.47 -21.69 -36.84
C VAL A 405 3.36 -20.84 -36.21
N MET A 406 2.21 -20.70 -36.89
CA MET A 406 1.06 -19.99 -36.34
C MET A 406 0.62 -20.59 -35.01
N TYR A 407 0.51 -21.92 -34.92
CA TYR A 407 0.12 -22.59 -33.68
C TYR A 407 1.11 -22.34 -32.53
N LEU A 408 2.41 -22.36 -32.80
CA LEU A 408 3.44 -22.20 -31.77
C LEU A 408 3.48 -20.78 -31.20
N THR A 409 3.31 -19.75 -32.04
CA THR A 409 3.42 -18.33 -31.64
C THR A 409 2.11 -17.70 -31.20
N LEU A 410 0.98 -18.36 -31.48
CA LEU A 410 -0.36 -17.82 -31.24
C LEU A 410 -0.61 -17.35 -29.79
N PRO A 411 -0.28 -18.10 -28.71
CA PRO A 411 -0.58 -17.66 -27.35
C PRO A 411 0.22 -16.43 -26.98
N THR A 412 1.51 -16.45 -27.27
CA THR A 412 2.46 -15.39 -26.95
C THR A 412 2.09 -14.08 -27.62
N ILE A 413 1.72 -14.12 -28.91
CA ILE A 413 1.25 -12.93 -29.62
C ILE A 413 -0.08 -12.48 -29.03
N THR A 414 -1.01 -13.41 -28.78
CA THR A 414 -2.32 -13.07 -28.23
C THR A 414 -2.21 -12.39 -26.85
N THR A 415 -1.43 -12.93 -25.92
CA THR A 415 -1.24 -12.33 -24.59
C THR A 415 -0.57 -10.96 -24.69
N THR A 416 0.38 -10.80 -25.60
CA THR A 416 1.09 -9.52 -25.78
C THR A 416 0.14 -8.46 -26.34
N VAL A 417 -0.70 -8.82 -27.32
CA VAL A 417 -1.70 -7.93 -27.92
C VAL A 417 -2.80 -7.57 -26.90
N PHE A 418 -3.31 -8.52 -26.10
CA PHE A 418 -4.27 -8.18 -25.05
C PHE A 418 -3.69 -7.25 -23.99
N GLY A 419 -2.39 -7.35 -23.69
CA GLY A 419 -1.71 -6.41 -22.80
C GLY A 419 -1.57 -4.99 -23.33
N LEU A 420 -1.99 -4.69 -24.57
CA LEU A 420 -2.01 -3.33 -25.11
C LEU A 420 -3.16 -2.48 -24.57
N PHE A 421 -4.23 -3.05 -24.01
CA PHE A 421 -5.45 -2.30 -23.68
C PHE A 421 -5.58 -1.88 -22.22
N PRO A 422 -5.28 -2.73 -21.21
CA PRO A 422 -5.57 -2.41 -19.82
C PRO A 422 -4.71 -1.26 -19.30
N CYS A 423 -5.34 -0.18 -18.87
CA CYS A 423 -4.72 0.96 -18.21
C CYS A 423 -4.99 0.94 -16.70
N ASP A 424 -4.12 1.59 -15.93
CA ASP A 424 -4.26 1.78 -14.49
C ASP A 424 -4.23 3.27 -14.16
N LEU A 425 -5.29 3.75 -13.52
CA LEU A 425 -5.45 5.14 -13.07
C LEU A 425 -4.89 5.28 -11.65
N LEU A 426 -4.01 6.25 -11.47
CA LEU A 426 -3.45 6.64 -10.16
C LEU A 426 -4.24 7.81 -9.55
N ASP A 427 -4.08 8.00 -8.25
CA ASP A 427 -4.70 9.06 -7.44
C ASP A 427 -4.33 10.49 -7.91
N ASP A 428 -3.14 10.66 -8.48
CA ASP A 428 -2.69 11.93 -9.07
C ASP A 428 -3.31 12.25 -10.45
N GLY A 429 -4.23 11.40 -10.92
CA GLY A 429 -4.93 11.54 -12.20
C GLY A 429 -4.15 11.07 -13.42
N ARG A 430 -2.92 10.57 -13.27
CA ARG A 430 -2.15 9.96 -14.36
C ARG A 430 -2.61 8.53 -14.61
N GLU A 431 -2.63 8.13 -15.88
CA GLU A 431 -3.03 6.79 -16.29
C GLU A 431 -1.91 6.12 -17.09
N PHE A 432 -1.53 4.90 -16.69
CA PHE A 432 -0.41 4.15 -17.26
C PHE A 432 -0.85 2.80 -17.82
N LEU A 433 -0.14 2.31 -18.85
CA LEU A 433 -0.40 0.99 -19.42
C LEU A 433 0.08 -0.10 -18.46
N ARG A 434 -0.80 -1.01 -18.04
CA ARG A 434 -0.43 -2.10 -17.10
C ARG A 434 0.67 -3.02 -17.62
N GLY A 435 0.74 -3.18 -18.94
CA GLY A 435 1.76 -3.99 -19.60
C GLY A 435 3.17 -3.36 -19.59
N ASP A 436 3.26 -2.04 -19.39
CA ASP A 436 4.49 -1.25 -19.39
C ASP A 436 4.23 0.15 -18.81
N TYR A 437 4.57 0.34 -17.54
CA TYR A 437 4.35 1.60 -16.80
C TYR A 437 5.24 2.77 -17.26
N HIS A 438 6.08 2.57 -18.29
CA HIS A 438 6.73 3.67 -18.99
C HIS A 438 5.75 4.39 -19.95
N ILE A 439 4.67 3.74 -20.37
CA ILE A 439 3.72 4.27 -21.35
C ILE A 439 2.51 4.87 -20.64
N ARG A 440 2.19 6.12 -20.96
CA ARG A 440 0.98 6.78 -20.48
C ARG A 440 -0.19 6.53 -21.43
N CYS A 441 -1.38 6.36 -20.88
CA CYS A 441 -2.60 6.10 -21.66
C CYS A 441 -3.24 7.40 -22.20
N ASP A 442 -2.87 8.56 -21.66
CA ASP A 442 -3.34 9.88 -22.10
C ASP A 442 -2.55 10.47 -23.28
N ASP A 443 -1.48 9.81 -23.74
CA ASP A 443 -0.64 10.27 -24.85
C ASP A 443 -1.38 10.26 -26.22
N GLU A 444 -1.19 11.30 -27.04
CA GLU A 444 -1.88 11.47 -28.34
C GLU A 444 -1.65 10.32 -29.34
N GLY A 445 -0.52 9.62 -29.26
CA GLY A 445 -0.16 8.48 -30.12
C GLY A 445 -0.86 7.17 -29.78
N ARG A 446 -1.57 7.10 -28.65
CA ARG A 446 -2.17 5.88 -28.10
C ARG A 446 -3.18 5.21 -29.04
N LYS A 447 -4.05 6.00 -29.67
CA LYS A 447 -5.13 5.51 -30.54
C LYS A 447 -4.64 4.66 -31.71
N VAL A 448 -3.46 4.97 -32.27
CA VAL A 448 -2.88 4.20 -33.38
C VAL A 448 -2.53 2.78 -32.93
N TRP A 449 -1.97 2.64 -31.73
CA TRP A 449 -1.59 1.36 -31.16
C TRP A 449 -2.80 0.53 -30.69
N GLU A 450 -3.87 1.19 -30.24
CA GLU A 450 -5.14 0.52 -29.96
C GLU A 450 -5.77 -0.06 -31.23
N ILE A 451 -5.82 0.72 -32.33
CA ILE A 451 -6.30 0.23 -33.63
C ILE A 451 -5.45 -0.96 -34.11
N PHE A 452 -4.13 -0.86 -33.99
CA PHE A 452 -3.22 -1.96 -34.29
C PHE A 452 -3.51 -3.19 -33.41
N GLY A 453 -3.74 -3.00 -32.12
CA GLY A 453 -4.12 -4.05 -31.18
C GLY A 453 -5.42 -4.75 -31.61
N TYR A 454 -6.48 -4.00 -31.93
CA TYR A 454 -7.76 -4.57 -32.36
C TYR A 454 -7.62 -5.35 -33.67
N ALA A 455 -6.84 -4.85 -34.61
CA ALA A 455 -6.52 -5.58 -35.84
C ALA A 455 -5.78 -6.90 -35.55
N MET A 456 -4.83 -6.91 -34.62
CA MET A 456 -4.12 -8.13 -34.23
C MET A 456 -5.01 -9.11 -33.45
N ILE A 457 -5.94 -8.65 -32.60
CA ILE A 457 -6.96 -9.52 -31.98
C ILE A 457 -7.83 -10.19 -33.05
N PHE A 458 -8.25 -9.44 -34.05
CA PHE A 458 -9.03 -10.01 -35.15
C PHE A 458 -8.23 -11.06 -35.94
N ILE A 459 -6.95 -10.80 -36.22
CA ILE A 459 -6.11 -11.71 -37.01
C ILE A 459 -5.75 -12.98 -36.22
N PHE A 460 -5.27 -12.85 -34.98
CA PHE A 460 -4.71 -13.98 -34.24
C PHE A 460 -5.78 -14.79 -33.48
N PRO A 461 -6.35 -14.31 -32.35
CA PRO A 461 -7.31 -15.13 -31.60
C PRO A 461 -8.64 -15.40 -32.32
N VAL A 462 -9.02 -14.62 -33.34
CA VAL A 462 -10.28 -14.85 -34.09
C VAL A 462 -10.03 -15.58 -35.42
N CYS A 463 -9.23 -15.00 -36.33
CA CYS A 463 -9.09 -15.58 -37.67
C CYS A 463 -8.26 -16.87 -37.71
N VAL A 464 -7.25 -17.06 -36.84
CA VAL A 464 -6.46 -18.31 -36.86
C VAL A 464 -7.30 -19.52 -36.43
N PRO A 465 -8.04 -19.53 -35.31
CA PRO A 465 -8.93 -20.64 -34.96
C PRO A 465 -10.03 -20.86 -36.00
N ALA A 466 -10.62 -19.78 -36.54
CA ALA A 466 -11.64 -19.89 -37.60
C ALA A 466 -11.07 -20.50 -38.89
N LEU A 467 -9.83 -20.14 -39.27
CA LEU A 467 -9.11 -20.73 -40.39
C LEU A 467 -8.86 -22.22 -40.15
N TYR A 468 -8.39 -22.61 -38.96
CA TYR A 468 -8.16 -24.02 -38.63
C TYR A 468 -9.46 -24.82 -38.73
N PHE A 469 -10.54 -24.30 -38.14
CA PHE A 469 -11.86 -24.92 -38.22
C PHE A 469 -12.34 -25.08 -39.66
N TYR A 470 -12.27 -24.01 -40.47
CA TYR A 470 -12.66 -24.03 -41.87
C TYR A 470 -11.84 -25.04 -42.69
N LEU A 471 -10.52 -25.07 -42.52
CA LEU A 471 -9.63 -25.97 -43.26
C LEU A 471 -9.95 -27.44 -42.97
N VAL A 472 -10.16 -27.78 -41.69
CA VAL A 472 -10.47 -29.16 -41.29
C VAL A 472 -11.91 -29.52 -41.65
N TRP A 473 -12.88 -28.61 -41.47
CA TRP A 473 -14.28 -28.81 -41.87
C TRP A 473 -14.40 -29.14 -43.36
N LYS A 474 -13.72 -28.36 -44.21
CA LYS A 474 -13.74 -28.54 -45.67
C LYS A 474 -13.28 -29.94 -46.10
N LYS A 475 -12.39 -30.57 -45.33
CA LYS A 475 -11.87 -31.92 -45.61
C LYS A 475 -12.39 -32.98 -44.62
N LYS A 476 -13.41 -32.67 -43.81
CA LYS A 476 -13.90 -33.54 -42.72
C LYS A 476 -14.21 -34.97 -43.17
N GLY A 477 -14.88 -35.12 -44.32
CA GLY A 477 -15.27 -36.44 -44.84
C GLY A 477 -14.08 -37.34 -45.17
N ARG A 478 -12.91 -36.77 -45.47
CA ARG A 478 -11.66 -37.53 -45.69
C ARG A 478 -10.90 -37.78 -44.39
N ILE A 479 -11.00 -36.86 -43.43
CA ILE A 479 -10.32 -36.93 -42.13
C ILE A 479 -11.00 -37.93 -41.18
N MET A 480 -12.33 -38.06 -41.29
CA MET A 480 -13.15 -39.00 -40.51
C MET A 480 -13.02 -40.46 -40.98
N LYS A 481 -12.31 -40.72 -42.08
CA LYS A 481 -12.03 -42.09 -42.53
C LYS A 481 -11.18 -42.87 -41.51
N PRO A 482 -11.19 -44.21 -41.55
CA PRO A 482 -10.33 -45.05 -40.73
C PRO A 482 -8.85 -44.63 -40.82
N VAL A 483 -8.10 -44.87 -39.73
CA VAL A 483 -6.74 -44.35 -39.56
C VAL A 483 -5.80 -44.82 -40.69
N GLU A 484 -5.88 -46.07 -41.14
CA GLU A 484 -5.00 -46.58 -42.19
C GLU A 484 -5.25 -45.92 -43.57
N GLU A 485 -6.49 -45.51 -43.84
CA GLU A 485 -6.86 -44.88 -45.12
C GLU A 485 -6.43 -43.42 -45.15
N ARG A 486 -6.77 -42.66 -44.11
CA ARG A 486 -6.50 -41.21 -44.07
C ARG A 486 -5.00 -40.89 -44.03
N GLU A 487 -4.18 -41.73 -43.40
CA GLU A 487 -2.72 -41.53 -43.37
C GLU A 487 -2.05 -41.67 -44.75
N LYS A 488 -2.68 -42.43 -45.66
CA LYS A 488 -2.22 -42.60 -47.04
C LYS A 488 -2.68 -41.47 -47.97
N ASP A 489 -3.75 -40.76 -47.63
CA ASP A 489 -4.33 -39.71 -48.45
C ASP A 489 -3.44 -38.45 -48.50
N ASN A 490 -2.75 -38.26 -49.63
CA ASN A 490 -1.88 -37.09 -49.86
C ASN A 490 -2.64 -35.75 -49.89
N SER A 491 -3.95 -35.76 -50.12
CA SER A 491 -4.76 -34.55 -50.23
C SER A 491 -5.05 -33.86 -48.91
N ILE A 492 -4.89 -34.56 -47.78
CA ILE A 492 -5.10 -34.04 -46.42
C ILE A 492 -3.80 -33.86 -45.63
N LYS A 493 -2.65 -34.23 -46.22
CA LYS A 493 -1.32 -34.15 -45.59
C LYS A 493 -0.87 -32.72 -45.28
N ASP A 494 -1.43 -31.72 -45.96
CA ASP A 494 -1.21 -30.31 -45.68
C ASP A 494 -1.80 -29.85 -44.34
N LEU A 495 -2.79 -30.60 -43.81
CA LEU A 495 -3.45 -30.34 -42.53
C LEU A 495 -3.05 -31.34 -41.45
N ILE A 496 -2.06 -32.20 -41.70
CA ILE A 496 -1.68 -33.33 -40.82
C ILE A 496 -1.38 -32.88 -39.39
N PHE A 497 -0.87 -31.66 -39.20
CA PHE A 497 -0.61 -31.10 -37.88
C PHE A 497 -1.87 -30.94 -37.02
N LEU A 498 -3.03 -30.69 -37.63
CA LEU A 498 -4.29 -30.41 -36.95
C LEU A 498 -5.08 -31.67 -36.57
N TRP A 499 -4.99 -32.75 -37.36
CA TRP A 499 -5.85 -33.93 -37.15
C TRP A 499 -5.09 -35.22 -36.80
N ASP A 500 -3.78 -35.30 -37.05
CA ASP A 500 -3.00 -36.54 -36.83
C ASP A 500 -2.93 -37.04 -35.38
N PRO A 501 -3.01 -36.21 -34.32
CA PRO A 501 -3.02 -36.74 -32.95
C PRO A 501 -4.35 -37.41 -32.56
N TYR A 502 -5.45 -37.06 -33.22
CA TYR A 502 -6.81 -37.29 -32.71
C TYR A 502 -7.52 -38.46 -33.41
N LYS A 503 -8.49 -39.08 -32.71
CA LYS A 503 -9.39 -40.08 -33.29
C LYS A 503 -10.23 -39.44 -34.42
N PRO A 504 -10.69 -40.21 -35.43
CA PRO A 504 -11.43 -39.66 -36.57
C PRO A 504 -12.69 -38.86 -36.21
N GLU A 505 -13.39 -39.27 -35.15
CA GLU A 505 -14.59 -38.61 -34.63
C GLU A 505 -14.31 -37.19 -34.10
N PHE A 506 -13.12 -36.97 -33.53
CA PHE A 506 -12.70 -35.70 -32.93
C PHE A 506 -11.82 -34.88 -33.87
N TRP A 507 -12.20 -34.80 -35.14
CA TRP A 507 -11.44 -34.06 -36.17
C TRP A 507 -11.20 -32.59 -35.83
N TYR A 508 -12.08 -31.97 -35.04
CA TYR A 508 -12.00 -30.55 -34.64
C TYR A 508 -11.21 -30.31 -33.35
N TRP A 509 -10.71 -31.35 -32.68
CA TRP A 509 -10.19 -31.23 -31.31
C TRP A 509 -9.04 -30.23 -31.18
N GLU A 510 -8.20 -30.10 -32.19
CA GLU A 510 -7.13 -29.11 -32.21
C GLU A 510 -7.64 -27.66 -32.09
N VAL A 511 -8.80 -27.37 -32.68
CA VAL A 511 -9.44 -26.07 -32.58
C VAL A 511 -9.94 -25.84 -31.15
N ALA A 512 -10.54 -26.86 -30.53
CA ALA A 512 -10.97 -26.81 -29.14
C ALA A 512 -9.78 -26.56 -28.20
N GLU A 513 -8.67 -27.26 -28.41
CA GLU A 513 -7.43 -27.08 -27.63
C GLU A 513 -6.84 -25.68 -27.85
N THR A 514 -6.90 -25.16 -29.07
CA THR A 514 -6.47 -23.79 -29.38
C THR A 514 -7.33 -22.76 -28.66
N ILE A 515 -8.66 -22.90 -28.69
CA ILE A 515 -9.61 -22.00 -28.01
C ILE A 515 -9.38 -22.02 -26.51
N ARG A 516 -9.20 -23.20 -25.90
CA ARG A 516 -8.86 -23.31 -24.47
C ARG A 516 -7.60 -22.55 -24.14
N ARG A 517 -6.52 -22.76 -24.91
CA ARG A 517 -5.24 -22.09 -24.68
C ARG A 517 -5.40 -20.58 -24.75
N LEU A 518 -6.11 -20.07 -25.77
CA LEU A 518 -6.43 -18.65 -25.89
C LEU A 518 -7.28 -18.10 -24.74
N GLY A 519 -8.25 -18.88 -24.26
CA GLY A 519 -9.06 -18.52 -23.09
C GLY A 519 -8.21 -18.41 -21.83
N MET A 520 -7.35 -19.40 -21.56
CA MET A 520 -6.53 -19.41 -20.34
C MET A 520 -5.39 -18.39 -20.37
N THR A 521 -4.84 -18.04 -21.54
CA THR A 521 -3.73 -17.08 -21.62
C THR A 521 -4.18 -15.65 -21.93
N GLY A 522 -5.23 -15.46 -22.73
CA GLY A 522 -5.69 -14.16 -23.22
C GLY A 522 -6.90 -13.58 -22.49
N LEU A 523 -7.95 -14.38 -22.22
CA LEU A 523 -9.13 -13.86 -21.51
C LEU A 523 -8.79 -13.44 -20.07
N LEU A 524 -7.98 -14.24 -19.37
CA LEU A 524 -7.56 -13.96 -18.00
C LEU A 524 -6.71 -12.69 -17.88
N SER A 525 -5.99 -12.29 -18.94
CA SER A 525 -5.15 -11.08 -18.89
C SER A 525 -5.96 -9.78 -18.95
N ILE A 526 -7.25 -9.83 -19.29
CA ILE A 526 -8.15 -8.66 -19.31
C ILE A 526 -8.66 -8.34 -17.90
N ILE A 527 -8.84 -9.37 -17.07
CA ILE A 527 -9.30 -9.22 -15.68
C ILE A 527 -8.16 -8.61 -14.87
N LYS A 528 -8.48 -7.73 -13.90
CA LYS A 528 -7.48 -7.13 -13.01
C LYS A 528 -6.65 -8.24 -12.34
N PRO A 529 -5.31 -8.20 -12.45
CA PRO A 529 -4.44 -9.23 -11.88
C PRO A 529 -4.62 -9.38 -10.38
N GLY A 530 -4.50 -10.60 -9.87
CA GLY A 530 -4.57 -10.90 -8.43
C GLY A 530 -5.99 -10.90 -7.84
N THR A 531 -7.02 -10.57 -8.64
CA THR A 531 -8.40 -10.63 -8.16
C THR A 531 -8.91 -12.06 -8.02
N PHE A 532 -9.75 -12.31 -7.01
CA PHE A 532 -10.44 -13.59 -6.83
C PHE A 532 -11.19 -14.03 -8.10
N THR A 533 -11.84 -13.10 -8.80
CA THR A 533 -12.55 -13.38 -10.07
C THR A 533 -11.63 -13.93 -11.15
N GLN A 534 -10.39 -13.43 -11.26
CA GLN A 534 -9.41 -13.92 -12.23
C GLN A 534 -9.01 -15.38 -11.91
N LEU A 535 -8.70 -15.66 -10.64
CA LEU A 535 -8.31 -16.98 -10.16
C LEU A 535 -9.44 -18.00 -10.31
N ALA A 536 -10.65 -17.65 -9.85
CA ALA A 536 -11.83 -18.49 -9.94
C ALA A 536 -12.19 -18.84 -11.40
N THR A 537 -12.09 -17.86 -12.31
CA THR A 537 -12.35 -18.09 -13.74
C THR A 537 -11.31 -19.03 -14.35
N GLY A 538 -10.02 -18.85 -14.02
CA GLY A 538 -8.94 -19.73 -14.49
C GLY A 538 -9.10 -21.17 -14.01
N LEU A 539 -9.40 -21.34 -12.71
CA LEU A 539 -9.69 -22.64 -12.10
C LEU A 539 -10.89 -23.32 -12.74
N MET A 540 -12.00 -22.59 -12.92
CA MET A 540 -13.22 -23.13 -13.53
C MET A 540 -12.96 -23.64 -14.95
N ILE A 541 -12.26 -22.85 -15.80
CA ILE A 541 -11.90 -23.27 -17.16
C ILE A 541 -11.00 -24.51 -17.13
N GLY A 542 -10.00 -24.54 -16.25
CA GLY A 542 -9.07 -25.66 -16.11
C GLY A 542 -9.75 -26.95 -15.66
N VAL A 543 -10.62 -26.90 -14.65
CA VAL A 543 -11.34 -28.06 -14.12
C VAL A 543 -12.33 -28.59 -15.14
N LEU A 544 -13.16 -27.72 -15.73
CA LEU A 544 -14.13 -28.13 -16.77
C LEU A 544 -13.42 -28.82 -17.93
N TYR A 545 -12.30 -28.26 -18.40
CA TYR A 545 -11.54 -28.89 -19.48
C TYR A 545 -10.92 -30.23 -19.08
N THR A 546 -10.38 -30.34 -17.87
CA THR A 546 -9.81 -31.60 -17.36
C THR A 546 -10.88 -32.70 -17.29
N VAL A 547 -12.09 -32.38 -16.84
CA VAL A 547 -13.24 -33.29 -16.84
C VAL A 547 -13.63 -33.68 -18.27
N LEU A 548 -13.67 -32.73 -19.20
CA LEU A 548 -13.97 -33.00 -20.61
C LEU A 548 -12.93 -33.94 -21.23
N LEU A 549 -11.63 -33.73 -20.98
CA LEU A 549 -10.57 -34.61 -21.44
C LEU A 549 -10.71 -36.04 -20.90
N ALA A 550 -10.96 -36.17 -19.59
CA ALA A 550 -11.12 -37.46 -18.93
C ALA A 550 -12.34 -38.26 -19.43
N LYS A 551 -13.39 -37.57 -19.92
CA LYS A 551 -14.56 -38.25 -20.49
C LYS A 551 -14.44 -38.56 -21.97
N ILE A 552 -13.81 -37.69 -22.76
CA ILE A 552 -13.83 -37.75 -24.22
C ILE A 552 -12.66 -38.60 -24.77
N GLU A 553 -11.48 -38.53 -24.12
CA GLU A 553 -10.26 -39.20 -24.57
C GLU A 553 -10.01 -39.07 -26.09
N PRO A 554 -9.78 -37.85 -26.58
CA PRO A 554 -9.79 -37.51 -28.01
C PRO A 554 -8.57 -38.04 -28.79
N TYR A 555 -7.48 -38.38 -28.11
CA TYR A 555 -6.23 -38.82 -28.74
C TYR A 555 -6.29 -40.29 -29.18
N LYS A 556 -5.58 -40.62 -30.27
CA LYS A 556 -5.51 -42.00 -30.80
C LYS A 556 -4.86 -42.99 -29.82
N GLU A 557 -3.85 -42.53 -29.08
CA GLU A 557 -3.05 -43.36 -28.17
C GLU A 557 -3.44 -43.05 -26.72
N ASN A 558 -3.69 -44.06 -25.89
CA ASN A 558 -4.09 -43.87 -24.49
C ASN A 558 -3.07 -43.05 -23.69
N ARG A 559 -1.77 -43.30 -23.92
CA ARG A 559 -0.69 -42.52 -23.31
C ARG A 559 -0.81 -41.01 -23.58
N ASP A 560 -1.24 -40.61 -24.78
CA ASP A 560 -1.37 -39.19 -25.11
C ASP A 560 -2.59 -38.58 -24.41
N ASN A 561 -3.66 -39.35 -24.17
CA ASN A 561 -4.77 -38.96 -23.29
C ASN A 561 -4.32 -38.79 -21.84
N ASP A 562 -3.56 -39.74 -21.30
CA ASP A 562 -3.02 -39.68 -19.93
C ASP A 562 -2.14 -38.43 -19.74
N ILE A 563 -1.22 -38.18 -20.69
CA ILE A 563 -0.37 -36.98 -20.67
C ILE A 563 -1.21 -35.70 -20.72
N ALA A 564 -2.26 -35.66 -21.55
CA ALA A 564 -3.15 -34.49 -21.64
C ALA A 564 -3.92 -34.24 -20.34
N ILE A 565 -4.47 -35.29 -19.72
CA ILE A 565 -5.20 -35.19 -18.44
C ILE A 565 -4.24 -34.75 -17.34
N LEU A 566 -3.08 -35.40 -17.20
CA LEU A 566 -2.07 -35.04 -16.20
C LEU A 566 -1.55 -33.62 -16.38
N SER A 567 -1.29 -33.20 -17.62
CA SER A 567 -0.82 -31.83 -17.90
C SER A 567 -1.89 -30.79 -17.59
N SER A 568 -3.17 -31.10 -17.87
CA SER A 568 -4.29 -30.23 -17.53
C SER A 568 -4.51 -30.15 -16.02
N ALA A 569 -4.44 -31.28 -15.32
CA ALA A 569 -4.51 -31.35 -13.86
C ALA A 569 -3.37 -30.56 -13.21
N LEU A 570 -2.15 -30.64 -13.75
CA LEU A 570 -1.02 -29.83 -13.29
C LEU A 570 -1.33 -28.34 -13.37
N VAL A 571 -1.90 -27.86 -14.48
CA VAL A 571 -2.30 -26.45 -14.60
C VAL A 571 -3.33 -26.08 -13.54
N VAL A 572 -4.33 -26.93 -13.29
CA VAL A 572 -5.33 -26.71 -12.21
C VAL A 572 -4.64 -26.62 -10.84
N CYS A 573 -3.71 -27.53 -10.53
CA CYS A 573 -2.94 -27.50 -9.29
C CYS A 573 -2.14 -26.21 -9.16
N THR A 574 -1.53 -25.71 -10.25
CA THR A 574 -0.82 -24.42 -10.25
C THR A 574 -1.75 -23.26 -9.95
N PHE A 575 -2.96 -23.22 -10.52
CA PHE A 575 -3.93 -22.17 -10.19
C PHE A 575 -4.44 -22.29 -8.76
N TYR A 576 -4.55 -23.51 -8.21
CA TYR A 576 -5.01 -23.74 -6.84
C TYR A 576 -3.97 -23.32 -5.80
N SER A 577 -2.68 -23.61 -6.04
CA SER A 577 -1.59 -23.23 -5.14
C SER A 577 -1.35 -21.72 -5.02
N VAL A 578 -2.11 -20.93 -5.76
CA VAL A 578 -1.99 -19.47 -5.87
C VAL A 578 -3.12 -18.76 -5.14
N VAL A 579 -4.21 -19.47 -4.85
CA VAL A 579 -5.28 -18.92 -4.02
C VAL A 579 -4.68 -18.63 -2.65
N PRO A 580 -4.61 -17.34 -2.22
CA PRO A 580 -3.96 -17.00 -0.97
C PRO A 580 -4.66 -17.70 0.21
N ASP A 581 -3.86 -18.13 1.19
CA ASP A 581 -4.28 -18.87 2.38
C ASP A 581 -5.30 -18.10 3.25
N GLU A 582 -5.53 -16.81 3.00
CA GLU A 582 -6.52 -15.99 3.72
C GLU A 582 -7.98 -16.44 3.53
N VAL A 583 -8.26 -17.27 2.51
CA VAL A 583 -9.59 -17.91 2.36
C VAL A 583 -9.71 -19.16 3.24
N ALA A 584 -8.61 -19.71 3.77
CA ALA A 584 -8.62 -20.92 4.59
C ALA A 584 -8.80 -20.66 6.10
N GLU A 585 -8.55 -19.44 6.59
CA GLU A 585 -8.67 -19.12 8.03
C GLU A 585 -10.03 -18.53 8.44
N ASN A 586 -10.91 -18.17 7.49
CA ASN A 586 -12.27 -17.67 7.77
C ASN A 586 -13.40 -18.65 7.36
N GLY A 587 -13.09 -19.95 7.26
CA GLY A 587 -14.05 -21.03 6.93
C GLY A 587 -14.45 -21.87 8.12
#